data_AF-A0A2P8R3F5-F1
#
_entry.id   AF-A0A2P8R3F5-F1
#
_cell.length_a   1.000
_cell.length_b   1.000
_cell.length_c   1.000
_cell.angle_alpha   90.00
_cell.angle_beta   90.00
_cell.angle_gamma   90.00
#
_symmetry.space_group_name_H-M   'P 1'
#
loop_
_entity.id
_entity.type
_entity.pdbx_description
1 polymer ?
#
loop_
_entity_poly.entity_id
_entity_poly.type
_entity_poly.pdbx_seq_one_letter_code
_entity_poly.pdbx_strand_id
1 'polypeptide(L)' 'MNFLKNIINFYIDGFKNMKLGKKLWAIILIKIFIMVFILKMIFFNTTVNTKFKTEEEKINFIHKNLTKD' A
#
# COMPACT_ATOMS: atom_id res chain seq x y z
N MET A 1 -24.02 -28.93 11.20
CA MET A 1 -23.76 -27.47 11.17
C MET A 1 -22.28 -27.25 10.91
N ASN A 2 -21.85 -27.06 9.66
CA ASN A 2 -20.47 -26.66 9.29
C ASN A 2 -20.37 -26.23 7.80
N PHE A 3 -21.45 -25.72 7.20
CA PHE A 3 -21.49 -25.37 5.77
C PHE A 3 -20.42 -24.31 5.41
N LEU A 4 -20.26 -23.26 6.23
CA LEU A 4 -19.20 -22.27 6.05
C LEU A 4 -17.80 -22.89 6.10
N LYS A 5 -17.57 -23.83 7.03
CA LYS A 5 -16.27 -24.51 7.15
C LYS A 5 -15.94 -25.30 5.87
N ASN A 6 -16.94 -25.91 5.26
CA ASN A 6 -16.76 -26.63 4.00
C ASN A 6 -16.46 -25.70 2.82
N ILE A 7 -17.13 -24.54 2.74
CA ILE A 7 -16.85 -23.53 1.70
C ILE A 7 -15.42 -23.00 1.83
N ILE A 8 -15.00 -22.67 3.06
CA ILE A 8 -13.65 -22.17 3.32
C ILE A 8 -12.60 -23.22 2.94
N ASN A 9 -12.79 -24.47 3.39
CA ASN A 9 -11.87 -25.56 3.04
C ASN A 9 -11.80 -25.78 1.53
N PHE A 10 -12.92 -25.74 0.81
CA PHE A 10 -12.93 -25.86 -0.65
C PHE A 10 -12.10 -24.77 -1.34
N TYR A 11 -12.22 -23.52 -0.89
CA TYR A 11 -11.43 -22.41 -1.45
C TYR A 11 -9.93 -22.57 -1.16
N ILE A 12 -9.60 -22.95 0.08
CA ILE A 12 -8.21 -23.21 0.49
C ILE A 12 -7.61 -24.37 -0.29
N ASP A 13 -8.33 -25.49 -0.41
CA ASP A 13 -7.89 -26.68 -1.12
C ASP A 13 -7.76 -26.42 -2.63
N GLY A 14 -8.72 -25.69 -3.21
CA GLY A 14 -8.65 -25.23 -4.59
C GLY A 14 -7.41 -24.37 -4.83
N PHE A 15 -7.19 -23.35 -4.00
CA PHE A 15 -6.02 -22.48 -4.11
C PHE A 15 -4.69 -23.25 -3.90
N LYS A 16 -4.66 -24.19 -2.96
CA LYS A 16 -3.49 -25.03 -2.68
C LYS A 16 -3.16 -25.96 -3.85
N ASN A 17 -4.15 -26.46 -4.58
CA ASN A 17 -3.93 -27.36 -5.71
C ASN A 17 -3.68 -26.61 -7.04
N MET A 18 -3.90 -25.30 -7.10
CA MET A 18 -3.63 -24.49 -8.28
C MET A 18 -2.13 -24.22 -8.49
N LYS A 19 -1.57 -24.68 -9.61
CA LYS A 19 -0.19 -24.33 -10.03
C LYS A 19 -0.14 -22.98 -10.74
N LEU A 20 -1.04 -22.76 -11.71
CA LEU A 20 -1.08 -21.53 -12.50
C LEU A 20 -1.61 -20.33 -11.69
N GLY A 21 -2.66 -20.55 -10.89
CA GLY A 21 -3.25 -19.52 -10.04
C GLY A 21 -2.25 -18.94 -9.03
N LYS A 22 -1.44 -19.78 -8.37
CA LYS A 22 -0.39 -19.32 -7.46
C LYS A 22 0.66 -18.45 -8.16
N LYS A 23 1.05 -18.82 -9.38
CA LYS A 23 1.99 -18.03 -10.17
C LYS A 23 1.42 -16.66 -10.52
N LEU A 24 0.14 -16.61 -10.92
CA LEU A 24 -0.56 -15.35 -11.20
C LEU A 24 -0.70 -14.48 -9.95
N TRP A 25 -1.05 -15.08 -8.80
CA TRP A 25 -1.11 -14.35 -7.53
C TRP A 25 0.24 -13.78 -7.11
N ALA A 26 1.33 -14.53 -7.30
CA ALA A 26 2.68 -14.02 -7.07
C ALA A 26 2.99 -12.81 -7.98
N ILE A 27 2.62 -12.88 -9.26
CA ILE A 27 2.78 -11.75 -10.21
C ILE A 27 1.97 -10.53 -9.74
N ILE A 28 0.73 -10.72 -9.29
CA ILE A 28 -0.13 -9.63 -8.79
C ILE A 28 0.51 -9.00 -7.55
N LEU A 29 0.97 -9.80 -6.58
CA LEU A 29 1.63 -9.29 -5.38
C LEU A 29 2.88 -8.47 -5.71
N ILE A 30 3.71 -8.95 -6.63
CA ILE A 30 4.90 -8.23 -7.11
C ILE A 30 4.48 -6.91 -7.77
N LYS A 31 3.45 -6.93 -8.62
CA LYS A 31 2.97 -5.72 -9.31
C LYS A 31 2.43 -4.68 -8.33
N ILE A 32 1.69 -5.11 -7.31
CA ILE A 32 1.20 -4.23 -6.23
C ILE A 32 2.38 -3.65 -5.44
N PHE A 33 3.36 -4.49 -5.06
CA PHE A 33 4.54 -4.03 -4.33
C PHE A 33 5.32 -2.98 -5.12
N ILE A 34 5.58 -3.24 -6.41
CA ILE A 34 6.26 -2.30 -7.30
C ILE A 34 5.45 -1.00 -7.44
N MET A 35 4.13 -1.09 -7.62
CA MET A 35 3.27 0.10 -7.72
C MET A 35 3.35 0.96 -6.46
N VAL A 36 3.23 0.34 -5.28
CA VAL A 36 3.35 1.05 -3.99
C VAL A 36 4.74 1.66 -3.83
N PHE A 37 5.80 0.95 -4.23
CA PHE A 37 7.17 1.44 -4.14
C PHE A 37 7.40 2.65 -5.05
N ILE A 38 6.91 2.62 -6.29
CA ILE A 38 7.01 3.73 -7.25
C ILE A 38 6.20 4.93 -6.76
N LEU A 39 4.95 4.71 -6.31
CA LEU A 39 4.14 5.77 -5.71
C LEU A 39 4.87 6.36 -4.50
N LYS A 40 5.44 5.52 -3.63
CA LYS A 40 6.20 6.00 -2.48
C LYS A 40 7.40 6.85 -2.93
N MET A 41 8.18 6.39 -3.90
CA MET A 41 9.36 7.11 -4.38
C MET A 41 9.00 8.47 -5.02
N ILE A 42 7.93 8.54 -5.83
CA ILE A 42 7.52 9.78 -6.51
C ILE A 42 6.78 10.73 -5.56
N PHE A 43 5.82 10.23 -4.77
CA PHE A 43 5.02 11.06 -3.88
C PHE A 43 5.77 11.45 -2.60
N PHE A 44 6.61 10.59 -2.00
CA PHE A 44 7.28 10.95 -0.74
C PHE A 44 8.53 11.82 -0.93
N ASN A 45 9.27 11.73 -2.04
CA ASN A 45 10.44 12.61 -2.26
C ASN A 45 10.06 14.09 -2.35
N THR A 46 8.81 14.40 -2.71
CA THR A 46 8.29 15.76 -2.83
C THR A 46 7.48 16.21 -1.61
N THR A 47 7.36 15.35 -0.60
CA THR A 47 6.49 15.60 0.56
C THR A 47 7.31 16.23 1.69
N VAL A 48 7.27 17.57 1.71
CA VAL A 48 7.55 18.45 2.85
C VAL A 48 9.03 18.63 3.23
N ASN A 49 9.82 17.56 3.40
CA ASN A 49 11.19 17.70 3.93
C ASN A 49 12.21 18.27 2.94
N THR A 50 11.93 18.21 1.64
CA THR A 50 12.80 18.77 0.58
C THR A 50 12.45 20.21 0.21
N LYS A 51 11.28 20.71 0.67
CA LYS A 51 10.77 22.04 0.32
C LYS A 51 11.23 23.14 1.28
N PHE A 52 11.64 22.79 2.49
CA PHE A 52 12.03 23.74 3.55
C PHE A 52 13.45 23.43 4.02
N LYS A 53 14.29 24.46 4.09
CA LYS A 53 15.70 24.30 4.49
C LYS A 53 15.87 24.26 6.01
N THR A 54 14.93 24.86 6.75
CA THR A 54 14.94 24.97 8.20
C THR A 54 13.63 24.47 8.78
N GLU A 55 13.71 23.80 9.93
CA GLU A 55 12.53 23.29 10.65
C GLU A 55 11.58 24.44 11.05
N GLU A 56 12.08 25.64 11.32
CA GLU A 56 11.24 26.83 11.58
C GLU A 56 10.36 27.24 10.38
N GLU A 57 10.90 27.23 9.15
CA GLU A 57 10.12 27.56 7.94
C GLU A 57 9.00 26.56 7.72
N LYS A 58 9.30 25.28 7.98
CA LYS A 58 8.34 24.18 7.90
C LYS A 58 7.22 24.32 8.94
N ILE A 59 7.57 24.61 10.20
CA ILE A 59 6.60 24.82 11.28
C ILE A 59 5.69 26.01 10.97
N ASN A 60 6.26 27.13 10.51
CA ASN A 60 5.48 28.31 10.14
C ASN A 60 4.55 28.07 8.94
N PHE A 61 5.00 27.32 7.92
CA PHE A 61 4.17 26.94 6.79
C PHE A 61 3.00 26.04 7.23
N ILE A 62 3.26 25.05 8.09
CA ILE A 62 2.23 24.15 8.62
C ILE A 62 1.22 24.92 9.45
N HIS A 63 1.67 25.76 10.39
CA HIS A 63 0.80 26.64 11.18
C HIS A 63 -0.10 27.50 10.28
N LYS A 64 0.47 28.17 9.28
CA LYS A 64 -0.29 29.04 8.37
C LYS A 64 -1.36 28.29 7.57
N ASN A 65 -1.17 27.00 7.26
CA ASN A 65 -2.13 26.22 6.48
C ASN A 65 -3.14 25.46 7.37
N LEU A 66 -2.78 25.09 8.60
CA LEU A 66 -3.69 24.41 9.55
C LEU A 66 -4.58 25.38 10.32
N THR A 67 -4.15 26.62 10.54
CA THR A 67 -4.93 27.66 11.23
C THR A 67 -5.69 28.58 10.26
N LYS A 68 -5.66 28.28 8.95
CA LYS A 68 -6.56 28.90 7.98
C LYS A 68 -7.93 28.23 8.11
N ASP A 69 -8.72 28.74 9.04
CA ASP A 69 -10.18 28.64 8.98
C ASP A 69 -10.72 29.50 7.83
#